data_AF-M6JHJ8-F1
#
_entry.id   AF-M6JHJ8-F1
#
_cell.length_a   1.000
_cell.length_b   1.000
_cell.length_c   1.000
_cell.angle_alpha   90.00
_cell.angle_beta   90.00
_cell.angle_gamma   90.00
#
_symmetry.space_group_name_H-M   'P 1'
#
loop_
_entity.id
_entity.type
_entity.pdbx_description
1 polymer ?
#
loop_
_entity_poly.entity_id
_entity_poly.type
_entity_poly.pdbx_seq_one_letter_code
_entity_poly.pdbx_strand_id
1 'polypeptide(L)'
;MNSVKVGIIDDGFPIQGEAKLDFAMITNLTRSEENWGSEEDLRELSIKLISESLLWKQRIHIEAFSHPEFYLQEDNLKLDYIIYDWEYKPYYESHDALYEILSTSQAKVFIYSAYDKIDMIPEILREDKFKEFDRNQRYQVLGKSEGHSDDTILNEIRLKFKAGELLIWDNQQIKIIPSKYVVDSAEFWKLKSVFGYDSIKSIIKETENTIDENSINMMADRSTYKYYIDEKKKILSSLNLPSLIEHFGQLRELSMREAFVFGLDKLEEAKEKGYTRIK
;
A
#
# COMPACT_ATOMS: atom_id res chain seq x y z
N MET A 1 1.22 -14.83 -6.00
CA MET A 1 1.18 -13.77 -4.96
C MET A 1 0.36 -12.64 -5.51
N ASN A 2 -0.62 -12.15 -4.77
CA ASN A 2 -1.45 -11.04 -5.21
C ASN A 2 -0.64 -9.74 -5.10
N SER A 3 -0.42 -9.09 -6.23
CA SER A 3 0.11 -7.73 -6.37
C SER A 3 -0.91 -6.87 -7.07
N VAL A 4 -0.90 -5.56 -6.81
CA VAL A 4 -1.76 -4.59 -7.47
C VAL A 4 -0.90 -3.63 -8.27
N LYS A 5 -1.28 -3.33 -9.51
CA LYS A 5 -0.61 -2.35 -10.35
C LYS A 5 -1.47 -1.10 -10.51
N VAL A 6 -0.93 0.05 -10.14
CA VAL A 6 -1.59 1.35 -10.18
C VAL A 6 -0.81 2.24 -11.14
N GLY A 7 -1.51 2.81 -12.12
CA GLY A 7 -0.99 3.88 -12.96
C GLY A 7 -1.54 5.22 -12.51
N ILE A 8 -0.70 6.24 -12.45
CA ILE A 8 -1.12 7.64 -12.36
C ILE A 8 -0.87 8.26 -13.72
N ILE A 9 -1.87 8.87 -14.35
CA ILE A 9 -1.70 9.63 -15.56
C ILE A 9 -2.06 11.06 -15.18
N ASP A 10 -1.05 11.94 -15.09
CA ASP A 10 -1.23 13.34 -14.67
C ASP A 10 -0.09 14.21 -15.24
N ASP A 11 -0.38 15.36 -15.86
CA ASP A 11 0.66 16.28 -16.40
C ASP A 11 1.25 17.22 -15.33
N GLY A 12 0.74 17.16 -14.10
CA GLY A 12 1.18 17.96 -12.95
C GLY A 12 2.52 17.56 -12.32
N PHE A 13 3.16 16.48 -12.78
CA PHE A 13 4.49 16.10 -12.26
C PHE A 13 5.55 17.15 -12.62
N PRO A 14 6.39 17.61 -11.66
CA PRO A 14 7.40 18.64 -11.90
C PRO A 14 8.64 18.11 -12.64
N ILE A 15 8.45 17.54 -13.82
CA ILE A 15 9.50 16.93 -14.64
C ILE A 15 9.75 17.74 -15.91
N GLN A 16 10.94 17.55 -16.50
CA GLN A 16 11.25 18.13 -17.81
C GLN A 16 10.76 17.21 -18.93
N GLY A 17 9.74 17.67 -19.66
CA GLY A 17 9.18 16.95 -20.80
C GLY A 17 8.24 15.83 -20.39
N GLU A 18 7.72 15.12 -21.40
CA GLU A 18 6.78 14.04 -21.17
C GLU A 18 7.52 12.71 -20.96
N ALA A 19 7.18 11.99 -19.89
CA ALA A 19 7.87 10.77 -19.50
C ALA A 19 6.97 9.77 -18.75
N LYS A 20 7.41 8.51 -18.81
CA LYS A 20 7.04 7.48 -17.86
C LYS A 20 7.94 7.57 -16.63
N LEU A 21 7.34 7.53 -15.44
CA LEU A 21 8.01 7.59 -14.16
C LEU A 21 7.83 6.26 -13.41
N ASP A 22 8.94 5.68 -12.96
CA ASP A 22 8.91 4.50 -12.09
C ASP A 22 8.76 4.88 -10.61
N PHE A 23 8.57 3.87 -9.75
CA PHE A 23 8.41 4.05 -8.31
C PHE A 23 9.55 4.86 -7.66
N ALA A 24 10.81 4.67 -8.10
CA ALA A 24 11.96 5.37 -7.53
C ALA A 24 11.97 6.84 -7.95
N MET A 25 11.64 7.12 -9.21
CA MET A 25 11.48 8.49 -9.73
C MET A 25 10.39 9.24 -8.98
N ILE A 26 9.18 8.66 -8.85
CA ILE A 26 8.05 9.28 -8.13
C ILE A 26 8.44 9.52 -6.66
N THR A 27 9.07 8.54 -6.00
CA THR A 27 9.55 8.67 -4.62
C THR A 27 10.54 9.83 -4.47
N ASN A 28 11.48 9.99 -5.41
CA ASN A 28 12.45 11.08 -5.37
C ASN A 28 11.78 12.44 -5.58
N LEU A 29 10.85 12.56 -6.55
CA LEU A 29 10.11 13.79 -6.81
C LEU A 29 9.33 14.25 -5.58
N THR A 30 8.58 13.35 -4.94
CA THR A 30 7.78 13.69 -3.74
C THR A 30 8.62 14.12 -2.52
N ARG A 31 9.88 13.67 -2.44
CA ARG A 31 10.82 14.00 -1.35
C ARG A 31 11.60 15.29 -1.59
N SER A 32 11.69 15.74 -2.84
CA SER A 32 12.38 16.98 -3.18
C SER A 32 11.62 18.18 -2.62
N GLU A 33 12.35 19.27 -2.34
CA GLU A 33 11.76 20.58 -2.01
C GLU A 33 11.27 21.31 -3.28
N GLU A 34 11.04 20.59 -4.38
CA GLU A 34 10.46 21.18 -5.59
C GLU A 34 9.10 21.80 -5.28
N ASN A 35 8.81 22.93 -5.91
CA ASN A 35 7.54 23.61 -5.74
C ASN A 35 6.51 22.95 -6.66
N TRP A 36 5.66 22.10 -6.08
CA TRP A 36 4.54 21.46 -6.77
C TRP A 36 3.42 22.44 -7.12
N GLY A 37 3.45 23.68 -6.63
CA GLY A 37 2.54 24.73 -7.05
C GLY A 37 1.08 24.39 -6.74
N SER A 38 0.25 24.32 -7.79
CA SER A 38 -1.16 23.90 -7.70
C SER A 38 -1.35 22.39 -7.55
N GLU A 39 -0.30 21.59 -7.77
CA GLU A 39 -0.37 20.12 -7.84
C GLU A 39 -0.03 19.44 -6.51
N GLU A 40 -0.24 20.13 -5.38
CA GLU A 40 0.01 19.55 -4.06
C GLU A 40 -0.91 18.35 -3.80
N ASP A 41 -2.12 18.32 -4.36
CA ASP A 41 -3.04 17.18 -4.25
C ASP A 41 -2.46 15.91 -4.92
N LEU A 42 -1.84 16.06 -6.11
CA LEU A 42 -1.15 14.97 -6.80
C LEU A 42 0.05 14.47 -5.96
N ARG A 43 0.80 15.39 -5.37
CA ARG A 43 1.91 15.07 -4.48
C ARG A 43 1.45 14.29 -3.25
N GLU A 44 0.40 14.76 -2.57
CA GLU A 44 -0.17 14.10 -1.40
C GLU A 44 -0.66 12.69 -1.72
N LEU A 45 -1.42 12.53 -2.81
CA LEU A 45 -1.88 11.23 -3.29
C LEU A 45 -0.71 10.29 -3.60
N SER A 46 0.32 10.80 -4.28
CA SER A 46 1.55 10.05 -4.58
C SER A 46 2.26 9.60 -3.30
N ILE A 47 2.39 10.47 -2.30
CA ILE A 47 2.97 10.14 -0.99
C ILE A 47 2.15 9.06 -0.28
N LYS A 48 0.82 9.16 -0.31
CA LYS A 48 -0.08 8.18 0.30
C LYS A 48 0.06 6.82 -0.39
N LEU A 49 0.07 6.77 -1.72
CA LEU A 49 0.28 5.54 -2.48
C LEU A 49 1.66 4.92 -2.23
N ILE A 50 2.73 5.73 -2.22
CA ILE A 50 4.09 5.25 -1.89
C ILE A 50 4.12 4.68 -0.47
N SER A 51 3.54 5.38 0.50
CA SER A 51 3.49 4.93 1.90
C SER A 51 2.73 3.61 2.02
N GLU A 52 1.60 3.49 1.32
CA GLU A 52 0.82 2.25 1.25
C GLU A 52 1.63 1.13 0.59
N SER A 53 2.27 1.39 -0.55
CA SER A 53 3.15 0.42 -1.22
C SER A 53 4.25 -0.10 -0.31
N LEU A 54 4.94 0.79 0.43
CA LEU A 54 5.97 0.41 1.39
C LEU A 54 5.39 -0.43 2.55
N LEU A 55 4.20 -0.07 3.05
CA LEU A 55 3.49 -0.85 4.06
C LEU A 55 3.17 -2.27 3.58
N TRP A 56 2.81 -2.41 2.30
CA TRP A 56 2.57 -3.69 1.63
C TRP A 56 3.84 -4.32 1.01
N LYS A 57 5.04 -3.94 1.47
CA LYS A 57 6.33 -4.46 0.97
C LYS A 57 6.47 -4.45 -0.56
N GLN A 58 6.04 -3.36 -1.18
CA GLN A 58 6.03 -3.12 -2.63
C GLN A 58 5.14 -4.06 -3.44
N ARG A 59 4.09 -4.64 -2.83
CA ARG A 59 3.04 -5.38 -3.56
C ARG A 59 2.07 -4.46 -4.30
N ILE A 60 2.08 -3.16 -3.99
CA ILE A 60 1.42 -2.13 -4.80
C ILE A 60 2.50 -1.52 -5.68
N HIS A 61 2.48 -1.86 -6.96
CA HIS A 61 3.38 -1.31 -7.95
C HIS A 61 2.76 -0.02 -8.49
N ILE A 62 3.54 1.06 -8.46
CA ILE A 62 3.09 2.37 -8.91
C ILE A 62 3.95 2.76 -10.09
N GLU A 63 3.30 3.10 -11.20
CA GLU A 63 3.89 3.74 -12.36
C GLU A 63 3.13 5.05 -12.60
N ALA A 64 3.81 6.05 -13.13
CA ALA A 64 3.17 7.28 -13.52
C ALA A 64 3.53 7.69 -14.94
N PHE A 65 2.63 8.44 -15.56
CA PHE A 65 2.71 8.89 -16.94
C PHE A 65 2.34 10.37 -16.94
N SER A 66 3.21 11.20 -17.49
CA SER A 66 2.91 12.64 -17.60
C SER A 66 1.84 12.95 -18.64
N HIS A 67 1.55 11.99 -19.54
CA HIS A 67 0.58 12.16 -20.62
C HIS A 67 -0.05 10.82 -21.00
N PRO A 68 -1.35 10.77 -21.41
CA PRO A 68 -2.06 9.53 -21.73
C PRO A 68 -1.39 8.69 -22.82
N GLU A 69 -0.77 9.36 -23.80
CA GLU A 69 -0.11 8.69 -24.92
C GLU A 69 0.98 7.71 -24.48
N PHE A 70 1.77 8.03 -23.44
CA PHE A 70 2.80 7.12 -22.94
C PHE A 70 2.21 5.85 -22.34
N TYR A 71 1.04 5.95 -21.71
CA TYR A 71 0.34 4.78 -21.24
C TYR A 71 -0.22 3.95 -22.42
N LEU A 72 -0.81 4.62 -23.41
CA LEU A 72 -1.42 3.96 -24.56
C LEU A 72 -0.42 3.27 -25.49
N GLN A 73 0.84 3.72 -25.51
CA GLN A 73 1.94 3.08 -26.24
C GLN A 73 2.51 1.83 -25.53
N GLU A 74 2.10 1.54 -24.29
CA GLU A 74 2.62 0.41 -23.51
C GLU A 74 1.83 -0.89 -23.76
N ASP A 75 2.21 -1.62 -24.81
CA ASP A 75 1.53 -2.86 -25.25
C ASP A 75 1.38 -3.95 -24.18
N ASN A 76 2.25 -3.96 -23.15
CA ASN A 76 2.32 -5.03 -22.15
C ASN A 76 1.94 -4.59 -20.74
N LEU A 77 1.54 -3.33 -20.54
CA LEU A 77 1.27 -2.82 -19.20
C LEU A 77 -0.18 -3.10 -18.78
N LYS A 78 -0.34 -4.14 -17.96
CA LYS A 78 -1.64 -4.49 -17.36
C LYS A 78 -1.78 -3.86 -15.99
N LEU A 79 -2.48 -2.72 -15.92
CA LEU A 79 -2.83 -2.06 -14.67
C LEU A 79 -4.14 -2.62 -14.09
N ASP A 80 -4.26 -2.64 -12.76
CA ASP A 80 -5.50 -2.91 -12.05
C ASP A 80 -6.33 -1.63 -11.87
N TYR A 81 -5.63 -0.53 -11.60
CA TYR A 81 -6.22 0.79 -11.36
C TYR A 81 -5.46 1.85 -12.14
N ILE A 82 -6.19 2.84 -12.65
CA ILE A 82 -5.64 4.03 -13.28
C ILE A 82 -6.23 5.24 -12.55
N ILE A 83 -5.40 6.17 -12.14
CA ILE A 83 -5.81 7.47 -11.64
C ILE A 83 -5.53 8.43 -12.79
N TYR A 84 -6.60 8.96 -13.38
CA TYR A 84 -6.55 9.73 -14.62
C TYR A 84 -6.93 11.18 -14.32
N ASP A 85 -5.99 12.10 -14.54
CA ASP A 85 -6.28 13.51 -14.48
C ASP A 85 -7.23 13.94 -15.61
N TRP A 86 -8.23 14.75 -15.30
CA TRP A 86 -9.16 15.26 -16.30
C TRP A 86 -8.62 16.50 -17.03
N GLU A 87 -7.63 17.19 -16.46
CA GLU A 87 -7.26 18.55 -16.85
C GLU A 87 -6.24 18.70 -17.99
N TYR A 88 -6.03 17.68 -18.82
CA TYR A 88 -5.14 17.77 -19.98
C TYR A 88 -5.53 18.88 -20.97
N LYS A 89 -4.68 19.89 -21.13
CA LYS A 89 -4.76 20.92 -22.19
C LYS A 89 -3.36 21.36 -22.63
N PRO A 90 -3.18 21.82 -23.89
CA PRO A 90 -4.17 21.97 -24.96
C PRO A 90 -4.12 20.88 -26.05
N TYR A 91 -3.25 19.87 -25.93
CA TYR A 91 -2.93 18.99 -27.05
C TYR A 91 -3.78 17.72 -27.17
N TYR A 92 -4.59 17.41 -26.15
CA TYR A 92 -5.39 16.19 -26.10
C TYR A 92 -6.77 16.48 -25.51
N GLU A 93 -7.81 15.95 -26.15
CA GLU A 93 -9.18 16.02 -25.62
C GLU A 93 -9.33 14.96 -24.51
N SER A 94 -9.41 15.37 -23.24
CA SER A 94 -9.38 14.46 -22.09
C SER A 94 -10.41 13.32 -22.18
N HIS A 95 -11.58 13.61 -22.73
CA HIS A 95 -12.65 12.64 -22.86
C HIS A 95 -12.35 11.56 -23.92
N ASP A 96 -11.61 11.88 -24.99
CA ASP A 96 -11.20 10.89 -25.99
C ASP A 96 -10.05 10.02 -25.46
N ALA A 97 -9.09 10.61 -24.74
CA ALA A 97 -8.05 9.85 -24.01
C ALA A 97 -8.68 8.85 -23.03
N LEU A 98 -9.64 9.31 -22.23
CA LEU A 98 -10.34 8.46 -21.28
C LEU A 98 -11.05 7.30 -21.99
N TYR A 99 -11.74 7.57 -23.10
CA TYR A 99 -12.42 6.53 -23.87
C TYR A 99 -11.42 5.48 -24.40
N GLU A 100 -10.29 5.92 -24.93
CA GLU A 100 -9.24 5.03 -25.43
C GLU A 100 -8.64 4.17 -24.31
N ILE A 101 -8.33 4.78 -23.15
CA ILE A 101 -7.86 4.06 -21.95
C ILE A 101 -8.87 2.99 -21.51
N LEU A 102 -10.16 3.36 -21.41
CA LEU A 102 -11.21 2.43 -20.97
C LEU A 102 -11.41 1.28 -21.97
N SER A 103 -11.26 1.55 -23.27
CA SER A 103 -11.45 0.58 -24.36
C SER A 103 -10.27 -0.38 -24.50
N THR A 104 -9.05 0.06 -24.20
CA THR A 104 -7.82 -0.71 -24.36
C THR A 104 -7.39 -1.44 -23.07
N SER A 105 -7.87 -0.98 -21.91
CA SER A 105 -7.51 -1.51 -20.60
C SER A 105 -8.67 -2.29 -19.95
N GLN A 106 -8.32 -3.14 -18.97
CA GLN A 106 -9.29 -3.73 -18.04
C GLN A 106 -9.25 -3.07 -16.64
N ALA A 107 -8.40 -2.05 -16.46
CA ALA A 107 -8.26 -1.33 -15.20
C ALA A 107 -9.54 -0.57 -14.81
N LYS A 108 -9.79 -0.44 -13.50
CA LYS A 108 -10.76 0.55 -13.00
C LYS A 108 -10.11 1.94 -13.04
N VAL A 109 -10.80 2.92 -13.60
CA VAL A 109 -10.28 4.29 -13.78
C VAL A 109 -10.91 5.24 -12.76
N PHE A 110 -10.09 5.84 -11.90
CA PHE A 110 -10.50 6.97 -11.07
C PHE A 110 -10.25 8.26 -11.86
N ILE A 111 -11.31 8.92 -12.28
CA ILE A 111 -11.24 10.19 -13.00
C ILE A 111 -11.11 11.28 -11.93
N TYR A 112 -9.94 11.89 -11.88
CA TYR A 112 -9.55 12.85 -10.86
C TYR A 112 -9.58 14.26 -11.46
N SER A 113 -10.33 15.17 -10.84
CA SER A 113 -10.56 16.51 -11.43
C SER A 113 -10.68 17.57 -10.36
N ALA A 114 -10.24 18.79 -10.69
CA ALA A 114 -10.48 19.98 -9.88
C ALA A 114 -11.98 20.25 -9.70
N TYR A 115 -12.35 20.74 -8.52
CA TYR A 115 -13.75 20.95 -8.12
C TYR A 115 -14.55 21.83 -9.08
N ASP A 116 -13.92 22.79 -9.75
CA ASP A 116 -14.55 23.71 -10.69
C ASP A 116 -14.90 23.06 -12.06
N LYS A 117 -14.37 21.86 -12.33
CA LYS A 117 -14.58 21.13 -13.60
C LYS A 117 -15.33 19.81 -13.43
N ILE A 118 -15.39 19.29 -12.21
CA ILE A 118 -15.98 17.98 -11.90
C ILE A 118 -17.44 17.86 -12.35
N ASP A 119 -18.22 18.94 -12.24
CA ASP A 119 -19.66 18.94 -12.56
C ASP A 119 -19.94 18.71 -14.06
N MET A 120 -18.98 18.98 -14.94
CA MET A 120 -19.12 18.79 -16.38
C MET A 120 -18.88 17.34 -16.81
N ILE A 121 -18.12 16.58 -16.03
CA ILE A 121 -17.69 15.21 -16.37
C ILE A 121 -18.90 14.26 -16.50
N PRO A 122 -19.88 14.25 -15.58
CA PRO A 122 -21.04 13.37 -15.68
C PRO A 122 -21.86 13.53 -16.95
N GLU A 123 -21.89 14.71 -17.57
CA GLU A 123 -22.64 14.91 -18.83
C GLU A 123 -21.97 14.19 -20.00
N ILE A 124 -20.64 14.31 -20.09
CA ILE A 124 -19.83 13.63 -21.12
C ILE A 124 -19.91 12.10 -20.94
N LEU A 125 -19.83 11.63 -19.69
CA LEU A 125 -19.90 10.19 -19.39
C LEU A 125 -21.27 9.55 -19.65
N ARG A 126 -22.33 10.34 -19.92
CA ARG A 126 -23.64 9.82 -20.35
C ARG A 126 -23.72 9.49 -21.84
N GLU A 127 -22.73 9.89 -22.63
CA GLU A 127 -22.67 9.57 -24.05
C GLU A 127 -22.68 8.04 -24.28
N ASP A 128 -23.22 7.63 -25.44
CA ASP A 128 -23.40 6.21 -25.77
C ASP A 128 -22.09 5.41 -25.70
N LYS A 129 -20.96 6.04 -26.06
CA LYS A 129 -19.64 5.41 -26.04
C LYS A 129 -19.19 4.95 -24.65
N PHE A 130 -19.66 5.58 -23.57
CA PHE A 130 -19.26 5.23 -22.20
C PHE A 130 -20.21 4.25 -21.49
N LYS A 131 -21.40 3.98 -22.05
CA LYS A 131 -22.46 3.19 -21.38
C LYS A 131 -22.01 1.79 -20.97
N GLU A 132 -21.11 1.15 -21.72
CA GLU A 132 -20.64 -0.19 -21.36
C GLU A 132 -19.70 -0.17 -20.15
N PHE A 133 -18.88 0.88 -20.01
CA PHE A 133 -17.95 1.04 -18.90
C PHE A 133 -18.70 1.37 -17.61
N ASP A 134 -19.75 2.20 -17.70
CA ASP A 134 -20.64 2.53 -16.58
C ASP A 134 -21.31 1.29 -15.99
N ARG A 135 -21.91 0.45 -16.86
CA ARG A 135 -22.58 -0.81 -16.44
C ARG A 135 -21.66 -1.76 -15.69
N ASN A 136 -20.38 -1.75 -16.04
CA ASN A 136 -19.34 -2.58 -15.43
C ASN A 136 -18.60 -1.86 -14.29
N GLN A 137 -19.04 -0.66 -13.90
CA GLN A 137 -18.42 0.16 -12.84
C GLN A 137 -16.91 0.39 -13.09
N ARG A 138 -16.52 0.53 -14.36
CA ARG A 138 -15.12 0.63 -14.82
C ARG A 138 -14.50 1.99 -14.55
N TYR A 139 -15.28 3.00 -14.18
CA TYR A 139 -14.75 4.28 -13.75
C TYR A 139 -15.49 4.84 -12.53
N GLN A 140 -14.87 5.81 -11.88
CA GLN A 140 -15.47 6.61 -10.81
C GLN A 140 -14.88 8.02 -10.84
N VAL A 141 -15.73 9.04 -10.78
CA VAL A 141 -15.31 10.45 -10.73
C VAL A 141 -15.05 10.85 -9.28
N LEU A 142 -13.92 11.52 -9.02
CA LEU A 142 -13.47 11.96 -7.71
C LEU A 142 -12.93 13.40 -7.79
N GLY A 143 -13.26 14.23 -6.81
CA GLY A 143 -12.76 15.60 -6.73
C GLY A 143 -11.38 15.68 -6.08
N LYS A 144 -10.47 16.45 -6.69
CA LYS A 144 -9.23 16.91 -6.08
C LYS A 144 -9.58 17.73 -4.83
N SER A 145 -8.80 17.53 -3.75
CA SER A 145 -9.03 18.12 -2.42
C SER A 145 -10.33 17.73 -1.68
N GLU A 146 -11.18 16.85 -2.21
CA GLU A 146 -12.24 16.25 -1.40
C GLU A 146 -11.60 15.28 -0.40
N GLY A 147 -11.79 15.55 0.90
CA GLY A 147 -11.08 14.84 1.98
C GLY A 147 -11.26 13.32 2.04
N HIS A 148 -12.08 12.72 1.17
CA HIS A 148 -12.32 11.28 1.08
C HIS A 148 -11.93 10.66 -0.28
N SER A 149 -11.50 11.43 -1.27
CA SER A 149 -11.14 10.92 -2.60
C SER A 149 -9.95 9.95 -2.54
N ASP A 150 -8.85 10.39 -1.92
CA ASP A 150 -7.65 9.55 -1.75
C ASP A 150 -7.96 8.29 -0.95
N ASP A 151 -8.72 8.43 0.12
CA ASP A 151 -9.14 7.30 0.96
C ASP A 151 -9.98 6.29 0.16
N THR A 152 -10.82 6.77 -0.76
CA THR A 152 -11.61 5.91 -1.64
C THR A 152 -10.70 5.09 -2.56
N ILE A 153 -9.72 5.73 -3.20
CA ILE A 153 -8.74 5.07 -4.07
C ILE A 153 -7.94 4.01 -3.28
N LEU A 154 -7.40 4.39 -2.12
CA LEU A 154 -6.60 3.50 -1.28
C LEU A 154 -7.44 2.33 -0.75
N ASN A 155 -8.68 2.57 -0.35
CA ASN A 155 -9.57 1.52 0.13
C ASN A 155 -9.89 0.50 -0.97
N GLU A 156 -10.16 0.95 -2.20
CA GLU A 156 -10.34 0.07 -3.35
C GLU A 156 -9.10 -0.79 -3.62
N ILE A 157 -7.91 -0.19 -3.62
CA ILE A 157 -6.65 -0.94 -3.74
C ILE A 157 -6.53 -1.98 -2.62
N ARG A 158 -6.84 -1.61 -1.38
CA ARG A 158 -6.81 -2.52 -0.22
C ARG A 158 -7.79 -3.70 -0.36
N LEU A 159 -8.95 -3.50 -1.01
CA LEU A 159 -9.94 -4.56 -1.21
C LEU A 159 -9.36 -5.75 -2.01
N LYS A 160 -8.42 -5.52 -2.93
CA LYS A 160 -7.76 -6.60 -3.69
C LYS A 160 -6.99 -7.57 -2.80
N PHE A 161 -6.51 -7.11 -1.65
CA PHE A 161 -5.77 -7.95 -0.72
C PHE A 161 -6.70 -8.71 0.26
N LYS A 162 -7.95 -8.27 0.46
CA LYS A 162 -8.88 -8.89 1.44
C LYS A 162 -9.25 -10.34 1.15
N ALA A 163 -9.11 -10.80 -0.10
CA ALA A 163 -9.35 -12.20 -0.44
C ALA A 163 -8.45 -13.16 0.34
N GLY A 164 -7.26 -12.71 0.73
CA GLY A 164 -6.27 -13.51 1.46
C GLY A 164 -5.63 -14.62 0.62
N GLU A 165 -4.62 -15.26 1.21
CA GLU A 165 -3.95 -16.44 0.66
C GLU A 165 -4.28 -17.66 1.55
N LEU A 166 -4.41 -18.85 0.95
CA LEU A 166 -4.64 -20.08 1.69
C LEU A 166 -3.30 -20.81 1.90
N LEU A 167 -3.04 -21.21 3.14
CA LEU A 167 -1.86 -21.96 3.57
C LEU A 167 -2.32 -23.28 4.22
N ILE A 168 -1.58 -24.37 4.04
CA ILE A 168 -1.80 -25.61 4.79
C ILE A 168 -0.82 -25.67 5.97
N TRP A 169 -1.33 -25.83 7.18
CA TRP A 169 -0.53 -26.00 8.40
C TRP A 169 -1.23 -26.97 9.35
N ASP A 170 -0.49 -27.95 9.86
CA ASP A 170 -1.01 -28.98 10.79
C ASP A 170 -2.27 -29.70 10.25
N ASN A 171 -2.27 -30.02 8.94
CA ASN A 171 -3.41 -30.60 8.21
C ASN A 171 -4.69 -29.73 8.20
N GLN A 172 -4.59 -28.45 8.52
CA GLN A 172 -5.67 -27.47 8.45
C GLN A 172 -5.37 -26.44 7.36
N GLN A 173 -6.42 -25.95 6.70
CA GLN A 173 -6.32 -24.85 5.76
C GLN A 173 -6.54 -23.54 6.52
N ILE A 174 -5.54 -22.66 6.49
CA ILE A 174 -5.55 -21.35 7.13
C ILE A 174 -5.67 -20.29 6.05
N LYS A 175 -6.54 -19.32 6.26
CA LYS A 175 -6.64 -18.11 5.45
C LYS A 175 -5.78 -17.00 6.05
N ILE A 176 -4.75 -16.57 5.36
CA ILE A 176 -3.94 -15.41 5.72
C ILE A 176 -4.51 -14.20 5.00
N ILE A 177 -5.12 -13.28 5.73
CA ILE A 177 -5.57 -12.00 5.20
C ILE A 177 -4.42 -11.00 5.42
N PRO A 178 -3.84 -10.48 4.33
CA PRO A 178 -2.78 -9.49 4.40
C PRO A 178 -3.17 -8.31 5.30
N SER A 179 -2.21 -7.82 6.07
CA SER A 179 -2.31 -6.66 6.95
C SER A 179 -0.98 -5.91 6.99
N LYS A 180 -0.92 -4.81 7.75
CA LYS A 180 0.32 -4.09 8.03
C LYS A 180 1.38 -4.91 8.78
N TYR A 181 1.03 -6.07 9.34
CA TYR A 181 1.92 -6.92 10.14
C TYR A 181 2.40 -8.16 9.39
N VAL A 182 1.55 -8.71 8.54
CA VAL A 182 1.78 -9.93 7.75
C VAL A 182 1.23 -9.65 6.36
N VAL A 183 2.11 -9.54 5.36
CA VAL A 183 1.67 -9.21 3.99
C VAL A 183 1.30 -10.45 3.18
N ASP A 184 1.73 -11.63 3.59
CA ASP A 184 1.48 -12.89 2.87
C ASP A 184 1.65 -14.17 3.68
N SER A 185 1.38 -15.30 3.02
CA SER A 185 1.53 -16.63 3.61
C SER A 185 2.98 -17.05 3.90
N ALA A 186 3.99 -16.46 3.27
CA ALA A 186 5.39 -16.76 3.55
C ALA A 186 5.83 -16.21 4.92
N GLU A 187 5.21 -15.12 5.37
CA GLU A 187 5.47 -14.51 6.67
C GLU A 187 4.80 -15.23 7.86
N PHE A 188 3.89 -16.16 7.58
CA PHE A 188 3.28 -16.99 8.62
C PHE A 188 4.31 -17.71 9.49
N TRP A 189 5.42 -18.16 8.90
CA TRP A 189 6.48 -18.86 9.65
C TRP A 189 7.20 -17.94 10.63
N LYS A 190 7.39 -16.67 10.26
CA LYS A 190 7.98 -15.66 11.12
C LYS A 190 7.04 -15.30 12.26
N LEU A 191 5.75 -15.20 11.96
CA LEU A 191 4.71 -15.01 12.96
C LEU A 191 4.75 -16.15 13.99
N LYS A 192 4.83 -17.40 13.53
CA LYS A 192 5.02 -18.58 14.38
C LYS A 192 6.34 -18.55 15.16
N SER A 193 7.43 -18.11 14.54
CA SER A 193 8.73 -17.97 15.22
C SER A 193 8.62 -16.99 16.38
N VAL A 194 8.03 -15.82 16.14
CA VAL A 194 7.90 -14.73 17.11
C VAL A 194 6.94 -15.08 18.25
N PHE A 195 5.72 -15.54 17.95
CA PHE A 195 4.69 -15.82 18.95
C PHE A 195 4.74 -17.23 19.56
N GLY A 196 5.40 -18.17 18.90
CA GLY A 196 5.44 -19.57 19.31
C GLY A 196 4.23 -20.38 18.82
N TYR A 197 4.45 -21.69 18.68
CA TYR A 197 3.49 -22.63 18.08
C TYR A 197 2.12 -22.64 18.78
N ASP A 198 2.10 -22.71 20.13
CA ASP A 198 0.86 -22.85 20.89
C ASP A 198 -0.03 -21.59 20.81
N SER A 199 0.60 -20.41 20.79
CA SER A 199 -0.12 -19.14 20.64
C SER A 199 -0.83 -19.05 19.28
N ILE A 200 -0.10 -19.36 18.20
CA ILE A 200 -0.67 -19.41 16.85
C ILE A 200 -1.81 -20.43 16.78
N LYS A 201 -1.61 -21.64 17.33
CA LYS A 201 -2.59 -22.72 17.31
C LYS A 201 -3.88 -22.38 18.06
N SER A 202 -3.77 -21.70 19.20
CA SER A 202 -4.94 -21.24 19.96
C SER A 202 -5.74 -20.22 19.14
N ILE A 203 -5.06 -19.23 18.56
CA ILE A 203 -5.71 -18.13 17.84
C ILE A 203 -6.40 -18.63 16.58
N ILE A 204 -5.75 -19.49 15.79
CA ILE A 204 -6.36 -20.11 14.60
C ILE A 204 -7.67 -20.83 14.94
N LYS A 205 -7.74 -21.52 16.08
CA LYS A 205 -8.99 -22.19 16.51
C LYS A 205 -10.09 -21.19 16.86
N GLU A 206 -9.73 -20.07 17.49
CA GLU A 206 -10.66 -19.02 17.90
C GLU A 206 -11.15 -18.17 16.73
N THR A 207 -10.33 -18.02 15.67
CA THR A 207 -10.62 -17.18 14.50
C THR A 207 -11.03 -17.98 13.27
N GLU A 208 -11.54 -19.20 13.47
CA GLU A 208 -12.04 -20.07 12.38
C GLU A 208 -11.03 -20.28 11.26
N ASN A 209 -9.77 -20.52 11.62
CA ASN A 209 -8.63 -20.68 10.73
C ASN A 209 -8.27 -19.44 9.90
N THR A 210 -8.56 -18.24 10.38
CA THR A 210 -8.16 -16.99 9.71
C THR A 210 -7.10 -16.24 10.52
N ILE A 211 -6.02 -15.82 9.86
CA ILE A 211 -5.05 -14.87 10.40
C ILE A 211 -5.21 -13.54 9.67
N ASP A 212 -5.79 -12.57 10.37
CA ASP A 212 -5.94 -11.17 9.94
C ASP A 212 -5.33 -10.21 10.97
N GLU A 213 -5.48 -8.90 10.78
CA GLU A 213 -4.97 -7.89 11.71
C GLU A 213 -5.51 -8.07 13.14
N ASN A 214 -6.79 -8.42 13.28
CA ASN A 214 -7.41 -8.61 14.60
C ASN A 214 -6.81 -9.80 15.33
N SER A 215 -6.63 -10.93 14.64
CA SER A 215 -5.99 -12.11 15.21
C SER A 215 -4.56 -11.82 15.67
N ILE A 216 -3.80 -11.01 14.91
CA ILE A 216 -2.42 -10.61 15.25
C ILE A 216 -2.40 -9.70 16.47
N ASN A 217 -3.34 -8.76 16.55
CA ASN A 217 -3.49 -7.91 17.73
C ASN A 217 -3.85 -8.75 18.98
N MET A 218 -4.73 -9.75 18.85
CA MET A 218 -5.04 -10.68 19.94
C MET A 218 -3.80 -11.48 20.39
N MET A 219 -2.97 -11.94 19.44
CA MET A 219 -1.70 -12.60 19.75
C MET A 219 -0.75 -11.66 20.50
N ALA A 220 -0.63 -10.41 20.06
CA ALA A 220 0.20 -9.40 20.71
C ALA A 220 -0.25 -9.11 22.15
N ASP A 221 -1.55 -8.98 22.38
CA ASP A 221 -2.11 -8.64 23.69
C ASP A 221 -1.98 -9.78 24.70
N ARG A 222 -2.10 -11.02 24.24
CA ARG A 222 -1.96 -12.22 25.08
C ARG A 222 -0.51 -12.64 25.31
N SER A 223 0.41 -12.11 24.52
CA SER A 223 1.83 -12.45 24.63
C SER A 223 2.40 -11.92 25.95
N THR A 224 2.91 -12.83 26.77
CA THR A 224 3.72 -12.50 27.93
C THR A 224 5.17 -12.21 27.57
N TYR A 225 5.56 -12.48 26.31
CA TYR A 225 6.90 -12.22 25.82
C TYR A 225 7.18 -10.71 25.73
N LYS A 226 8.38 -10.32 26.14
CA LYS A 226 8.82 -8.92 26.19
C LYS A 226 10.01 -8.72 25.28
N TYR A 227 10.06 -7.55 24.68
CA TYR A 227 11.27 -7.04 24.04
C TYR A 227 11.81 -5.87 24.87
N TYR A 228 13.04 -5.49 24.59
CA TYR A 228 13.73 -4.41 25.28
C TYR A 228 14.38 -3.51 24.26
N ILE A 229 14.34 -2.20 24.49
CA ILE A 229 14.91 -1.21 23.58
C ILE A 229 15.84 -0.28 24.33
N ASP A 230 16.96 0.09 23.71
CA ASP A 230 17.84 1.12 24.28
C ASP A 230 17.21 2.51 24.20
N GLU A 231 17.70 3.44 25.02
CA GLU A 231 17.18 4.82 25.05
C GLU A 231 17.26 5.52 23.69
N LYS A 232 18.26 5.17 22.87
CA LYS A 232 18.47 5.76 21.54
C LYS A 232 17.64 5.08 20.44
N LYS A 233 16.87 4.04 20.77
CA LYS A 233 16.04 3.25 19.84
C LYS A 233 16.82 2.63 18.68
N LYS A 234 18.08 2.28 18.90
CA LYS A 234 18.98 1.66 17.93
C LYS A 234 19.11 0.15 18.10
N ILE A 235 18.74 -0.39 19.25
CA ILE A 235 18.88 -1.80 19.59
C ILE A 235 17.54 -2.34 20.07
N LEU A 236 17.06 -3.38 19.41
CA LEU A 236 15.94 -4.19 19.89
C LEU A 236 16.49 -5.51 20.40
N SER A 237 16.24 -5.81 21.67
CA SER A 237 16.70 -7.02 22.33
C SER A 237 15.52 -7.89 22.73
N SER A 238 15.66 -9.20 22.59
CA SER A 238 14.69 -10.17 23.08
C SER A 238 15.08 -10.70 24.48
N LEU A 239 16.23 -10.24 25.00
CA LEU A 239 16.81 -10.61 26.28
C LEU A 239 17.14 -9.35 27.10
N ASN A 240 17.07 -9.46 28.42
CA ASN A 240 17.51 -8.41 29.33
C ASN A 240 18.63 -8.93 30.23
N LEU A 241 19.84 -8.98 29.68
CA LEU A 241 21.03 -9.53 30.35
C LEU A 241 21.98 -8.40 30.78
N PRO A 242 22.69 -8.54 31.91
CA PRO A 242 23.67 -7.54 32.36
C PRO A 242 24.72 -7.16 31.30
N SER A 243 25.19 -8.14 30.51
CA SER A 243 26.17 -7.90 29.45
C SER A 243 25.65 -7.02 28.32
N LEU A 244 24.34 -7.08 28.02
CA LEU A 244 23.70 -6.22 27.03
C LEU A 244 23.53 -4.80 27.58
N ILE A 245 23.18 -4.68 28.86
CA ILE A 245 23.06 -3.39 29.55
C ILE A 245 24.43 -2.68 29.59
N GLU A 246 25.51 -3.42 29.84
CA GLU A 246 26.87 -2.88 29.84
C GLU A 246 27.28 -2.37 28.44
N HIS A 247 26.89 -3.07 27.38
CA HIS A 247 27.23 -2.69 26.01
C HIS A 247 26.36 -1.56 25.43
N PHE A 248 25.07 -1.56 25.71
CA PHE A 248 24.09 -0.69 25.05
C PHE A 248 23.44 0.35 25.96
N GLY A 249 23.73 0.28 27.27
CA GLY A 249 23.10 1.11 28.28
C GLY A 249 21.77 0.53 28.77
N GLN A 250 21.03 1.34 29.52
CA GLN A 250 19.75 0.92 30.08
C GLN A 250 18.75 0.55 28.97
N LEU A 251 18.15 -0.63 29.12
CA LEU A 251 17.11 -1.11 28.20
C LEU A 251 15.73 -0.93 28.83
N ARG A 252 14.82 -0.29 28.09
CA ARG A 252 13.41 -0.13 28.44
C ARG A 252 12.62 -1.34 27.94
N GLU A 253 11.82 -1.93 28.81
CA GLU A 253 10.88 -3.00 28.42
C GLU A 253 9.80 -2.47 27.47
N LEU A 254 9.45 -3.29 26.48
CA LEU A 254 8.36 -3.12 25.55
C LEU A 254 7.40 -4.30 25.67
N SER A 255 6.11 -4.00 25.68
CA SER A 255 5.07 -4.98 25.36
C SER A 255 5.25 -5.49 23.93
N MET A 256 4.67 -6.66 23.64
CA MET A 256 4.68 -7.22 22.29
C MET A 256 4.06 -6.26 21.26
N ARG A 257 2.98 -5.56 21.65
CA ARG A 257 2.31 -4.56 20.82
C ARG A 257 3.21 -3.37 20.49
N GLU A 258 3.95 -2.85 21.48
CA GLU A 258 4.93 -1.79 21.24
C GLU A 258 6.10 -2.26 20.36
N ALA A 259 6.55 -3.50 20.54
CA ALA A 259 7.65 -4.06 19.78
C ALA A 259 7.28 -4.31 18.30
N PHE A 260 6.01 -4.58 18.00
CA PHE A 260 5.52 -4.83 16.63
C PHE A 260 5.73 -3.67 15.65
N VAL A 261 5.90 -2.44 16.17
CA VAL A 261 6.23 -1.26 15.35
C VAL A 261 7.55 -1.44 14.59
N PHE A 262 8.47 -2.27 15.07
CA PHE A 262 9.74 -2.55 14.39
C PHE A 262 9.62 -3.60 13.27
N GLY A 263 8.45 -4.20 13.10
CA GLY A 263 8.18 -5.21 12.07
C GLY A 263 8.64 -6.62 12.46
N LEU A 264 7.99 -7.61 11.85
CA LEU A 264 8.16 -9.03 12.17
C LEU A 264 9.59 -9.52 11.94
N ASP A 265 10.25 -9.01 10.90
CA ASP A 265 11.64 -9.34 10.54
C ASP A 265 12.62 -8.99 11.68
N LYS A 266 12.42 -7.84 12.33
CA LYS A 266 13.30 -7.39 13.41
C LYS A 266 13.03 -8.14 14.72
N LEU A 267 11.77 -8.48 14.98
CA LEU A 267 11.40 -9.27 16.13
C LEU A 267 11.95 -10.69 16.05
N GLU A 268 11.81 -11.34 14.89
CA GLU A 268 12.38 -12.66 14.65
C GLU A 268 13.91 -12.64 14.78
N GLU A 269 14.59 -11.68 14.14
CA GLU A 269 16.05 -11.55 14.23
C GLU A 269 16.52 -11.34 15.68
N ALA A 270 15.83 -10.48 16.44
CA ALA A 270 16.14 -10.26 17.85
C ALA A 270 15.93 -11.54 18.67
N LYS A 271 14.85 -12.28 18.42
CA LYS A 271 14.55 -13.54 19.14
C LYS A 271 15.58 -14.62 18.87
N GLU A 272 16.07 -14.74 17.64
CA GLU A 272 17.06 -15.73 17.25
C GLU A 272 18.47 -15.40 17.76
N LYS A 273 18.88 -14.13 17.68
CA LYS A 273 20.24 -13.68 18.01
C LYS A 273 20.38 -13.13 19.44
N GLY A 274 19.26 -12.95 20.14
CA GLY A 274 19.18 -12.22 21.40
C GLY A 274 19.00 -10.71 21.23
N TYR A 275 19.50 -10.11 20.14
CA TYR A 275 19.28 -8.70 19.79
C TYR A 275 19.48 -8.40 18.30
N THR A 276 18.98 -7.24 17.85
CA THR A 276 19.22 -6.69 16.51
C THR A 276 19.38 -5.16 16.55
N ARG A 277 20.01 -4.61 15.51
CA ARG A 277 20.06 -3.16 15.28
C ARG A 277 18.82 -2.70 14.51
N ILE A 278 18.22 -1.62 14.99
CA ILE A 278 17.17 -0.84 14.32
C ILE A 278 17.89 0.30 13.58
N LYS A 279 17.58 0.47 12.29
CA LYS A 279 18.20 1.50 11.43
C LYS A 279 17.71 2.90 11.80
#